data_AF-A0AB33K8P8-F1
#
_entry.id   AF-A0AB33K8P8-F1
#
_cell.length_a   1.000
_cell.length_b   1.000
_cell.length_c   1.000
_cell.angle_alpha   90.00
_cell.angle_beta   90.00
_cell.angle_gamma   90.00
#
_symmetry.space_group_name_H-M   'P 1'
#
loop_
_entity.id
_entity.type
_entity.pdbx_description
1 polymer ?
#
loop_
_entity_poly.entity_id
_entity_poly.type
_entity_poly.pdbx_seq_one_letter_code
_entity_poly.pdbx_strand_id
1 'polypeptide(L)'
;MRDVNITTGGVRRVGDSMGELSRQTKSRLSGALDSSETAGTLDPGWSSAATLRECAGDWERHMVLLADRLQRLSEQLHGSADEYDAADAEADARMRAAMSDLGKV
;
A
#
# COMPACT_ATOMS: atom_id res chain seq x y z
N MET A 1 -27.61 16.40 12.00
CA MET A 1 -26.39 16.39 11.16
C MET A 1 -25.69 15.08 11.49
N ARG A 2 -25.59 14.14 10.54
CA ARG A 2 -24.93 12.84 10.77
C ARG A 2 -23.44 13.10 10.65
N ASP A 3 -22.72 13.14 11.76
CA ASP A 3 -21.26 13.14 11.72
C ASP A 3 -20.82 11.85 11.03
N VAL A 4 -20.25 11.99 9.84
CA VAL A 4 -19.45 10.93 9.24
C VAL A 4 -18.19 10.90 10.11
N ASN A 5 -18.21 10.12 11.18
CA ASN A 5 -17.04 9.89 12.01
C ASN A 5 -16.05 9.04 11.18
N ILE A 6 -15.29 9.70 10.32
CA ILE A 6 -14.19 9.08 9.59
C ILE A 6 -13.10 8.84 10.62
N THR A 7 -13.06 7.61 11.14
CA THR A 7 -12.04 7.21 12.09
C THR A 7 -10.70 7.13 11.34
N THR A 8 -9.94 8.22 11.31
CA THR A 8 -8.61 8.30 10.68
C THR A 8 -7.67 7.22 11.23
N GLY A 9 -7.83 6.84 12.51
CA GLY A 9 -7.15 5.68 13.09
C GLY A 9 -7.49 4.33 12.46
N GLY A 10 -8.72 4.13 11.96
CA GLY A 10 -9.10 2.95 11.19
C GLY A 10 -8.44 2.92 9.82
N VAL A 11 -8.38 4.08 9.15
CA VAL A 11 -7.73 4.26 7.84
C VAL A 11 -6.22 3.98 7.94
N ARG A 12 -5.55 4.51 8.97
CA ARG A 12 -4.12 4.24 9.24
C ARG A 12 -3.84 2.75 9.44
N ARG A 13 -4.64 2.06 10.27
CA ARG A 13 -4.46 0.61 10.50
C ARG A 13 -4.58 -0.22 9.21
N VAL A 14 -5.48 0.17 8.30
CA VAL A 14 -5.59 -0.47 6.99
C VAL A 14 -4.34 -0.18 6.16
N GLY A 15 -3.87 1.08 6.15
CA GLY A 15 -2.60 1.46 5.54
C GLY A 15 -1.44 0.60 6.06
N ASP A 16 -1.24 0.53 7.37
CA ASP A 16 -0.20 -0.28 8.02
C ASP A 16 -0.25 -1.74 7.56
N SER A 17 -1.45 -2.34 7.60
CA SER A 17 -1.67 -3.74 7.21
C SER A 17 -1.32 -3.96 5.73
N MET A 18 -1.69 -3.02 4.84
CA MET A 18 -1.39 -3.11 3.42
C MET A 18 0.09 -2.93 3.12
N GLY A 19 0.77 -1.99 3.80
CA GLY A 19 2.21 -1.79 3.67
C GLY A 19 3.00 -3.00 4.18
N GLU A 20 2.58 -3.60 5.29
CA GLU A 20 3.19 -4.83 5.79
C GLU A 20 2.97 -6.03 4.86
N LEU A 21 1.74 -6.23 4.39
CA LEU A 21 1.43 -7.30 3.43
C LEU A 21 2.25 -7.13 2.14
N SER A 22 2.41 -5.89 1.66
CA SER A 22 3.26 -5.59 0.50
C SER A 22 4.72 -6.02 0.74
N ARG A 23 5.33 -5.61 1.86
CA ARG A 23 6.71 -5.97 2.21
C ARG A 23 6.89 -7.49 2.33
N GLN A 24 5.97 -8.17 3.02
CA GLN A 24 6.02 -9.62 3.16
C GLN A 24 5.87 -10.32 1.81
N THR A 25 4.98 -9.84 0.95
CA THR A 25 4.76 -10.37 -0.40
C THR A 25 6.04 -10.21 -1.23
N LYS A 26 6.64 -9.03 -1.26
CA LYS A 26 7.90 -8.77 -1.97
C LYS A 26 9.04 -9.67 -1.48
N SER A 27 9.18 -9.82 -0.17
CA SER A 27 10.19 -10.70 0.43
C SER A 27 9.99 -12.17 0.10
N ARG A 28 8.75 -12.65 0.00
CA ARG A 28 8.46 -14.06 -0.32
C ARG A 28 8.57 -14.36 -1.81
N LEU A 29 8.30 -13.38 -2.66
CA LEU A 29 8.39 -13.52 -4.10
C LEU A 29 9.83 -13.45 -4.60
N SER A 30 10.65 -12.60 -3.98
CA SER A 30 12.07 -12.48 -4.29
C SER A 30 12.74 -13.85 -4.16
N GLY A 31 13.17 -14.41 -5.29
CA GLY A 31 13.85 -15.70 -5.34
C GLY A 31 12.95 -16.93 -5.20
N ALA A 32 11.62 -16.76 -5.20
CA ALA A 32 10.67 -17.88 -5.15
C ALA A 32 10.81 -18.84 -6.35
N LEU A 33 11.40 -18.35 -7.44
CA LEU A 33 11.50 -19.07 -8.71
C LEU A 33 12.94 -19.38 -9.12
N ASP A 34 13.93 -19.11 -8.26
CA ASP A 34 15.35 -19.40 -8.53
C ASP A 34 15.58 -20.89 -8.87
N SER A 35 14.82 -21.78 -8.22
CA SER A 35 14.87 -23.23 -8.49
C SER A 35 14.32 -23.60 -9.87
N SER A 36 13.25 -22.94 -10.31
CA SER A 36 12.64 -23.10 -11.64
C SER A 36 13.56 -22.54 -12.73
N GLU A 37 14.24 -21.43 -12.44
CA GLU A 37 15.24 -20.87 -13.34
C GLU A 37 16.41 -21.85 -13.51
N THR A 38 16.90 -22.42 -12.42
CA THR A 38 17.97 -23.43 -12.42
C THR A 38 17.58 -24.70 -13.21
N ALA A 39 16.33 -25.17 -13.07
CA ALA A 39 15.84 -26.35 -13.77
C ALA A 39 15.86 -26.15 -15.30
N GLY A 40 15.40 -25.00 -15.80
CA GLY A 40 15.37 -24.77 -17.25
C GLY A 40 16.77 -24.59 -17.89
N THR A 41 17.83 -24.40 -17.09
CA THR A 41 19.23 -24.31 -17.57
C THR A 41 19.83 -25.68 -17.81
N LEU A 42 19.32 -26.68 -17.09
CA LEU A 42 19.83 -28.04 -17.12
C LEU A 42 19.33 -28.82 -18.34
N ASP A 43 18.23 -28.37 -18.98
CA ASP A 43 17.64 -29.01 -20.15
C ASP A 43 17.34 -28.02 -21.31
N PRO A 44 18.36 -27.32 -21.86
CA PRO A 44 18.18 -26.27 -22.87
C PRO A 44 17.67 -26.78 -24.22
N GLY A 45 17.62 -28.10 -24.44
CA GLY A 45 17.11 -28.71 -25.67
C GLY A 45 15.58 -28.74 -25.78
N TRP A 46 14.86 -28.46 -24.69
CA TRP A 46 13.39 -28.50 -24.66
C TRP A 46 12.81 -27.08 -24.75
N SER A 47 12.05 -26.80 -25.81
CA SER A 47 11.39 -25.50 -25.99
C SER A 47 10.47 -25.13 -24.83
N SER A 48 9.83 -26.13 -24.20
CA SER A 48 8.99 -25.95 -23.01
C SER A 48 9.75 -25.42 -21.80
N ALA A 49 11.03 -25.77 -21.63
CA ALA A 49 11.85 -25.29 -20.53
C ALA A 49 12.14 -23.78 -20.65
N ALA A 50 12.36 -23.29 -21.88
CA ALA A 50 12.52 -21.87 -22.14
C ALA A 50 11.23 -21.08 -21.86
N THR A 51 10.08 -21.59 -22.32
CA THR A 51 8.78 -20.95 -22.06
C THR A 51 8.43 -20.92 -20.57
N LEU A 52 8.70 -22.00 -19.83
CA LEU A 52 8.46 -22.04 -18.37
C LEU A 52 9.28 -21.02 -17.61
N ARG A 53 10.53 -20.77 -18.01
CA ARG A 53 11.39 -19.74 -17.42
C ARG A 53 10.87 -18.33 -17.68
N GLU A 54 10.42 -18.07 -18.90
CA GLU A 54 9.84 -16.78 -19.26
C GLU A 54 8.57 -16.53 -18.44
N CYS A 55 7.67 -17.51 -18.36
CA CYS A 55 6.46 -17.42 -17.52
C CYS A 55 6.79 -17.21 -16.04
N ALA A 56 7.82 -17.89 -15.53
CA ALA A 56 8.29 -17.70 -14.15
C ALA A 56 8.75 -16.26 -13.91
N GLY A 57 9.61 -15.73 -14.78
CA GLY A 57 10.09 -14.34 -14.67
C GLY A 57 8.97 -13.31 -14.83
N ASP A 58 8.02 -13.52 -15.74
CA ASP A 58 6.84 -12.66 -15.89
C ASP A 58 5.96 -12.66 -14.65
N TRP A 59 5.74 -13.83 -14.06
CA TRP A 59 4.96 -13.96 -12.84
C TRP A 59 5.63 -13.22 -11.67
N GLU A 60 6.93 -13.39 -11.47
CA GLU A 60 7.66 -12.68 -10.40
C GLU A 60 7.58 -11.17 -10.59
N ARG A 61 7.83 -10.67 -11.80
CA ARG A 61 7.68 -9.24 -12.13
C ARG A 61 6.28 -8.73 -11.83
N HIS A 62 5.25 -9.46 -12.26
CA HIS A 62 3.86 -9.06 -12.05
C HIS A 62 3.52 -8.97 -10.56
N MET A 63 3.97 -9.96 -9.79
CA MET A 63 3.70 -10.03 -8.36
C MET A 63 4.45 -8.94 -7.57
N VAL A 64 5.69 -8.61 -7.96
CA VAL A 64 6.43 -7.44 -7.42
C VAL A 64 5.68 -6.13 -7.73
N LEU A 65 5.17 -5.96 -8.95
CA LEU A 65 4.39 -4.78 -9.33
C LEU A 65 3.09 -4.65 -8.50
N LEU A 66 2.43 -5.77 -8.20
CA LEU A 66 1.25 -5.79 -7.32
C LEU A 66 1.61 -5.38 -5.88
N ALA A 67 2.73 -5.87 -5.35
CA ALA A 67 3.22 -5.45 -4.04
C ALA A 67 3.50 -3.95 -3.99
N ASP A 68 4.18 -3.39 -4.99
CA ASP A 68 4.45 -1.95 -5.07
C ASP A 68 3.15 -1.12 -5.18
N ARG A 69 2.11 -1.64 -5.87
CA ARG A 69 0.79 -0.99 -5.91
C ARG A 69 0.12 -0.97 -4.53
N LEU A 70 0.19 -2.07 -3.77
CA LEU A 70 -0.33 -2.13 -2.40
C LEU A 70 0.39 -1.14 -1.47
N GLN A 71 1.70 -0.99 -1.64
CA GLN A 71 2.50 -0.01 -0.88
C GLN A 71 2.04 1.44 -1.17
N ARG A 72 1.87 1.80 -2.44
CA ARG A 72 1.36 3.13 -2.81
C ARG A 72 -0.04 3.41 -2.28
N LEU A 73 -0.92 2.40 -2.28
CA LEU A 73 -2.26 2.52 -1.69
C LEU A 73 -2.18 2.74 -0.18
N SER A 74 -1.30 2.04 0.52
CA SER A 74 -1.02 2.27 1.95
C SER A 74 -0.59 3.71 2.22
N GLU A 75 0.29 4.27 1.40
CA GLU A 75 0.76 5.66 1.51
C GLU A 75 -0.38 6.66 1.29
N GLN A 76 -1.25 6.41 0.31
CA GLN A 76 -2.43 7.25 0.05
C GLN A 76 -3.43 7.21 1.21
N LEU A 77 -3.64 6.05 1.84
CA LEU A 77 -4.51 5.94 3.01
C LEU A 77 -3.95 6.74 4.19
N HIS A 78 -2.63 6.68 4.43
CA HIS A 78 -1.97 7.50 5.44
C HIS A 78 -2.12 8.98 5.15
N GLY A 79 -1.80 9.43 3.93
CA GLY A 79 -1.93 10.82 3.53
C GLY A 79 -3.37 11.34 3.69
N SER A 80 -4.36 10.54 3.30
CA SER A 80 -5.77 10.91 3.47
C SER A 80 -6.16 11.03 4.94
N ALA A 81 -5.68 10.14 5.81
CA ALA A 81 -5.93 10.23 7.25
C ALA A 81 -5.29 11.48 7.87
N ASP A 82 -4.08 11.84 7.43
CA ASP A 82 -3.37 13.04 7.89
C ASP A 82 -4.06 14.33 7.42
N GLU A 83 -4.53 14.37 6.17
CA GLU A 83 -5.31 15.49 5.62
C GLU A 83 -6.63 15.69 6.39
N TYR A 84 -7.31 14.61 6.76
CA TYR A 84 -8.53 14.68 7.57
C TYR A 84 -8.25 15.23 8.97
N ASP A 85 -7.22 14.74 9.67
CA ASP A 85 -6.85 15.25 10.99
C ASP A 85 -6.46 16.75 10.95
N ALA A 86 -5.78 17.17 9.88
CA ALA A 86 -5.42 18.57 9.67
C ALA A 86 -6.65 19.47 9.44
N ALA A 87 -7.59 19.02 8.61
CA ALA A 87 -8.84 19.73 8.34
C ALA A 87 -9.71 19.86 9.60
N ASP A 88 -9.77 18.80 10.41
CA ASP A 88 -10.51 18.81 11.67
C ASP A 88 -9.88 19.80 12.67
N ALA A 89 -8.56 19.75 12.85
CA ALA A 89 -7.84 20.68 13.71
C ALA A 89 -8.01 22.14 13.27
N GLU A 90 -8.04 22.41 11.96
CA GLU A 90 -8.30 23.75 11.43
C GLU A 90 -9.73 24.22 11.72
N ALA A 91 -10.74 23.36 11.50
CA ALA A 91 -12.13 23.68 11.81
C ALA A 91 -12.31 24.02 13.29
N ASP A 92 -11.67 23.24 14.16
CA ASP A 92 -11.66 23.42 15.61
C ASP A 92 -11.02 24.75 16.03
N ALA A 93 -9.88 25.10 15.41
CA ALA A 93 -9.20 26.36 15.65
C ALA A 93 -10.06 27.56 15.23
N ARG A 94 -10.68 27.49 14.05
CA ARG A 94 -11.58 28.54 13.54
C ARG A 94 -12.81 28.70 14.44
N MET A 95 -13.40 27.60 14.91
CA MET A 95 -14.53 27.61 15.83
C MET A 95 -14.18 28.31 17.15
N ARG A 96 -13.03 27.96 17.75
CA ARG A 96 -12.54 28.61 18.98
C ARG A 96 -12.27 30.10 18.80
N ALA A 97 -11.68 30.49 17.67
CA ALA A 97 -11.44 31.90 17.33
C ALA A 97 -12.77 32.67 17.24
N ALA A 98 -13.76 32.15 16.51
CA ALA A 98 -15.07 32.77 16.38
C ALA A 98 -15.79 32.91 17.74
N MET A 99 -15.72 31.89 18.60
CA MET A 99 -16.28 31.98 19.96
C MET A 99 -15.59 33.03 20.82
N SER A 100 -14.26 33.16 20.73
CA SER A 100 -13.50 34.20 21.43
C SER A 100 -13.92 35.60 20.95
N ASP A 101 -14.13 35.78 19.65
CA ASP A 101 -14.53 37.07 19.09
C ASP A 101 -15.95 37.46 19.53
N LEU A 102 -16.88 36.50 19.58
CA LEU A 102 -18.24 36.74 20.08
C LEU A 102 -18.27 37.09 21.58
N GLY A 103 -17.38 36.53 22.39
CA GLY A 103 -17.29 36.84 23.82
C GLY A 103 -16.63 38.18 24.15
N LYS A 104 -16.06 38.86 23.15
CA LYS A 104 -15.45 40.20 23.27
C LYS A 104 -16.40 41.33 22.84
N VAL A 105 -17.62 41.00 22.41
CA VAL A 105 -18.72 41.94 22.10
C VAL A 105 -19.64 42.05 23.32
#